data_AF-A0A524HTK2-F1
#
_entry.id   AF-A0A524HTK2-F1
#
_cell.length_a   1.000
_cell.length_b   1.000
_cell.length_c   1.000
_cell.angle_alpha   90.00
_cell.angle_beta   90.00
_cell.angle_gamma   90.00
#
_symmetry.space_group_name_H-M   'P 1'
#
loop_
_entity.id
_entity.type
_entity.pdbx_description
1 polymer ?
#
loop_
_entity_poly.entity_id
_entity_poly.type
_entity_poly.pdbx_seq_one_letter_code
_entity_poly.pdbx_strand_id
1 'polypeptide(L)'
;ARSAYLNALNSCPNSAALLNNLALSESYSGEFAASMSHLTKAMQAQPGSLRIRRNWVVLSTLETRCPECEIAELARMARSLHPQDWGGAATQMTCTNETPRSYALARADENPDNSRVTSAEIIVAELGQYDFFDMRVLFEFDSATLTPDAYEALDELGKAINSNSLIDYNFRLEGHADARGGEEYNQDLSERRAAAVRDYLAFEHGIDTDRLESIGFGERRLADPTDPENGVNRRVRVVKLAPPPEFPVAGL
;
A
#
# COMPACT_ATOMS: atom_id res chain seq x y z
N ALA A 1 -2.46 -20.28 0.89
CA ALA A 1 -3.48 -19.23 0.66
C ALA A 1 -4.64 -19.74 -0.23
N ARG A 2 -4.39 -20.11 -1.49
CA ARG A 2 -5.40 -20.63 -2.45
C ARG A 2 -6.48 -21.55 -1.85
N SER A 3 -6.11 -22.66 -1.22
CA SER A 3 -7.08 -23.62 -0.67
C SER A 3 -7.97 -23.04 0.42
N ALA A 4 -7.49 -22.05 1.19
CA ALA A 4 -8.29 -21.36 2.19
C ALA A 4 -9.37 -20.49 1.55
N TYR A 5 -9.05 -19.77 0.47
CA TYR A 5 -10.03 -18.98 -0.28
C TYR A 5 -11.07 -19.86 -0.98
N LEU A 6 -10.65 -20.96 -1.59
CA LEU A 6 -11.57 -21.93 -2.19
C LEU A 6 -12.55 -22.50 -1.16
N ASN A 7 -12.04 -22.87 0.02
CA ASN A 7 -12.90 -23.34 1.11
C ASN A 7 -13.87 -22.25 1.59
N ALA A 8 -13.42 -21.00 1.70
CA ALA A 8 -14.28 -19.87 2.09
C ALA A 8 -15.36 -19.56 1.03
N LEU A 9 -15.06 -19.74 -0.26
CA LEU A 9 -16.02 -19.57 -1.35
C LEU A 9 -17.13 -20.63 -1.35
N ASN A 10 -16.91 -21.81 -0.75
CA ASN A 10 -18.00 -22.78 -0.56
C ASN A 10 -19.13 -22.19 0.32
N SER A 11 -18.78 -21.32 1.26
CA SER A 11 -19.73 -20.64 2.13
C SER A 11 -20.21 -19.31 1.54
N CYS A 12 -19.33 -18.57 0.84
CA CYS A 12 -19.63 -17.27 0.26
C CYS A 12 -19.26 -17.21 -1.24
N PRO A 13 -20.02 -17.88 -2.14
CA PRO A 13 -19.60 -18.10 -3.53
C PRO A 13 -19.48 -16.83 -4.38
N ASN A 14 -20.17 -15.75 -4.00
CA ASN A 14 -20.18 -14.48 -4.72
C ASN A 14 -19.42 -13.36 -3.98
N SER A 15 -18.59 -13.69 -2.98
CA SER A 15 -17.82 -12.67 -2.27
C SER A 15 -16.75 -12.08 -3.19
N ALA A 16 -16.93 -10.81 -3.55
CA ALA A 16 -15.99 -10.08 -4.40
C ALA A 16 -14.58 -10.05 -3.81
N ALA A 17 -14.45 -9.90 -2.49
CA ALA A 17 -13.17 -9.91 -1.79
C ALA A 17 -12.47 -11.27 -1.84
N LEU A 18 -13.20 -12.38 -1.59
CA LEU A 18 -12.63 -13.72 -1.68
C LEU A 18 -12.21 -14.07 -3.11
N LEU A 19 -13.04 -13.71 -4.10
CA LEU A 19 -12.74 -13.92 -5.52
C LEU A 19 -11.52 -13.10 -5.95
N ASN A 20 -11.42 -11.83 -5.52
CA ASN A 20 -10.26 -11.00 -5.75
C ASN A 20 -9.00 -11.63 -5.13
N ASN A 21 -9.03 -11.98 -3.85
CA ASN A 21 -7.85 -12.51 -3.15
C ASN A 21 -7.42 -13.91 -3.62
N LEU A 22 -8.37 -14.74 -4.04
CA LEU A 22 -8.08 -16.01 -4.72
C LEU A 22 -7.34 -15.75 -6.02
N ALA A 23 -7.79 -14.79 -6.82
CA ALA A 23 -7.14 -14.43 -8.07
C ALA A 23 -5.69 -13.98 -7.83
N LEU A 24 -5.45 -13.11 -6.85
CA LEU A 24 -4.09 -12.71 -6.47
C LEU A 24 -3.22 -13.93 -6.14
N SER A 25 -3.72 -14.84 -5.28
CA SER A 25 -2.98 -16.07 -4.94
C SER A 25 -2.67 -16.94 -6.16
N GLU A 26 -3.57 -16.98 -7.15
CA GLU A 26 -3.38 -17.75 -8.38
C GLU A 26 -2.36 -17.08 -9.30
N SER A 27 -2.40 -15.75 -9.42
CA SER A 27 -1.42 -14.98 -10.19
C SER A 27 0.01 -15.16 -9.67
N TYR A 28 0.21 -15.23 -8.35
CA TYR A 28 1.51 -15.51 -7.74
C TYR A 28 2.01 -16.92 -8.01
N SER A 29 1.10 -17.85 -8.33
CA SER A 29 1.42 -19.24 -8.64
C SER A 29 1.55 -19.49 -10.15
N GLY A 30 1.42 -18.45 -10.98
CA GLY A 30 1.46 -18.56 -12.44
C GLY A 30 0.14 -19.00 -13.10
N GLU A 31 -0.95 -19.10 -12.33
CA GLU A 31 -2.26 -19.58 -12.77
C GLU A 31 -3.11 -18.41 -13.35
N PHE A 32 -2.59 -17.74 -14.38
CA PHE A 32 -3.15 -16.47 -14.88
C PHE A 32 -4.59 -16.59 -15.41
N ALA A 33 -4.90 -17.65 -16.15
CA ALA A 33 -6.24 -17.87 -16.68
C ALA A 33 -7.28 -18.05 -15.55
N ALA A 34 -6.91 -18.79 -14.49
CA ALA A 34 -7.76 -18.96 -13.31
C ALA A 34 -7.94 -17.63 -12.57
N SER A 35 -6.84 -16.89 -12.40
CA SER A 35 -6.85 -15.56 -11.78
C SER A 35 -7.74 -14.57 -12.54
N MET A 36 -7.63 -14.49 -13.86
CA MET A 36 -8.49 -13.64 -14.70
C MET A 36 -9.97 -14.03 -14.62
N SER A 37 -10.27 -15.34 -14.56
CA SER A 37 -11.64 -15.83 -14.34
C SER A 37 -12.20 -15.35 -13.00
N HIS A 38 -11.43 -15.45 -11.92
CA HIS A 38 -11.85 -15.04 -10.59
C HIS A 38 -11.97 -13.51 -10.45
N LEU A 39 -11.07 -12.71 -11.04
CA LEU A 39 -11.21 -11.25 -11.07
C LEU A 39 -12.45 -10.81 -11.85
N THR A 40 -12.78 -11.49 -12.95
CA THR A 40 -13.99 -11.19 -13.72
C THR A 40 -15.25 -11.45 -12.89
N LYS A 41 -15.29 -12.57 -12.15
CA LYS A 41 -16.39 -12.85 -11.20
C LYS A 41 -16.43 -11.85 -10.05
N ALA A 42 -15.27 -11.43 -9.53
CA ALA A 42 -15.17 -10.41 -8.50
C ALA A 42 -15.73 -9.06 -8.98
N MET A 43 -15.45 -8.68 -10.23
CA MET A 43 -16.00 -7.46 -10.85
C MET A 43 -17.51 -7.55 -11.03
N GLN A 44 -18.05 -8.72 -11.38
CA GLN A 44 -19.50 -8.92 -11.46
C GLN A 44 -20.16 -8.80 -10.08
N ALA A 45 -19.51 -9.34 -9.04
CA ALA A 45 -19.98 -9.26 -7.67
C ALA A 45 -19.93 -7.83 -7.10
N GLN A 46 -18.95 -7.02 -7.51
CA GLN A 46 -18.82 -5.63 -7.05
C GLN A 46 -18.31 -4.68 -8.18
N PRO A 47 -19.19 -4.27 -9.11
CA PRO A 47 -18.81 -3.51 -10.31
C PRO A 47 -18.17 -2.13 -10.05
N GLY A 48 -18.49 -1.53 -8.90
CA GLY A 48 -17.96 -0.24 -8.45
C GLY A 48 -16.61 -0.33 -7.73
N SER A 49 -16.06 -1.53 -7.53
CA SER A 49 -14.77 -1.69 -6.85
C SER A 49 -13.62 -1.26 -7.76
N LEU A 50 -13.04 -0.09 -7.47
CA LEU A 50 -11.83 0.40 -8.13
C LEU A 50 -10.67 -0.58 -7.95
N ARG A 51 -10.58 -1.23 -6.79
CA ARG A 51 -9.52 -2.20 -6.48
C ARG A 51 -9.58 -3.45 -7.36
N ILE A 52 -10.76 -4.05 -7.50
CA ILE A 52 -10.93 -5.23 -8.36
C ILE A 52 -10.69 -4.86 -9.82
N ARG A 53 -11.24 -3.70 -10.26
CA ARG A 53 -11.04 -3.20 -11.62
C ARG A 53 -9.55 -3.00 -11.93
N ARG A 54 -8.80 -2.40 -11.01
CA ARG A 54 -7.35 -2.21 -11.14
C ARG A 54 -6.62 -3.54 -11.27
N ASN A 55 -6.90 -4.49 -10.37
CA ASN A 55 -6.28 -5.82 -10.43
C ASN A 55 -6.55 -6.53 -11.76
N TRP A 56 -7.78 -6.43 -12.27
CA TRP A 56 -8.16 -6.97 -13.57
C TRP A 56 -7.41 -6.29 -14.71
N VAL A 57 -7.26 -4.96 -14.70
CA VAL A 57 -6.51 -4.21 -15.73
C VAL A 57 -5.03 -4.59 -15.72
N VAL A 58 -4.40 -4.64 -14.55
CA VAL A 58 -2.99 -5.06 -14.42
C VAL A 58 -2.82 -6.46 -15.03
N LEU A 59 -3.64 -7.42 -14.61
CA LEU A 59 -3.47 -8.81 -15.01
C LEU A 59 -3.77 -9.05 -16.51
N SER A 60 -4.81 -8.42 -17.05
CA SER A 60 -5.11 -8.47 -18.50
C SER A 60 -4.02 -7.83 -19.36
N THR A 61 -3.36 -6.80 -18.84
CA THR A 61 -2.23 -6.16 -19.53
C THR A 61 -1.00 -7.06 -19.52
N LEU A 62 -0.78 -7.82 -18.44
CA LEU A 62 0.32 -8.79 -18.34
C LEU A 62 0.14 -9.97 -19.30
N GLU A 63 -1.08 -10.50 -19.42
CA GLU A 63 -1.40 -11.60 -20.34
C GLU A 63 -1.11 -11.22 -21.81
N THR A 64 -1.31 -9.96 -22.19
CA THR A 64 -1.10 -9.47 -23.55
C THR A 64 0.33 -9.05 -23.85
N ARG A 65 1.09 -8.58 -22.86
CA ARG A 65 2.47 -8.08 -23.05
C ARG A 65 3.56 -9.12 -22.85
N CYS A 66 3.24 -10.26 -22.25
CA CYS A 66 4.23 -11.22 -21.75
C CYS A 66 3.87 -12.69 -22.07
N PRO A 67 3.65 -13.07 -23.35
CA PRO A 67 3.28 -14.46 -23.69
C PRO A 67 4.40 -15.48 -23.41
N GLU A 68 5.66 -15.04 -23.31
CA GLU A 68 6.84 -15.88 -23.05
C GLU A 68 7.58 -15.52 -21.74
N CYS A 69 7.01 -14.68 -20.88
CA CYS A 69 7.68 -14.27 -19.65
C CYS A 69 7.75 -15.46 -18.67
N GLU A 70 8.92 -15.67 -18.05
CA GLU A 70 9.07 -16.69 -17.01
C GLU A 70 8.10 -16.41 -15.85
N ILE A 71 7.58 -17.47 -15.23
CA ILE A 71 6.61 -17.39 -14.11
C ILE A 71 7.11 -16.45 -13.00
N ALA A 72 8.43 -16.36 -12.79
CA ALA A 72 9.06 -15.48 -11.81
C ALA A 72 8.95 -13.98 -12.17
N GLU A 73 8.98 -13.61 -13.45
CA GLU A 73 8.77 -12.23 -13.93
C GLU A 73 7.32 -11.81 -13.73
N LEU A 74 6.39 -12.69 -14.13
CA LEU A 74 4.97 -12.44 -14.00
C LEU A 74 4.54 -12.37 -12.52
N ALA A 75 5.08 -13.23 -11.67
CA ALA A 75 4.87 -13.16 -10.22
C ALA A 75 5.49 -11.92 -9.58
N ARG A 76 6.56 -11.34 -10.16
CA ARG A 76 7.09 -10.03 -9.76
C ARG A 76 6.12 -8.91 -10.11
N MET A 77 5.61 -8.91 -11.33
CA MET A 77 4.66 -7.90 -11.80
C MET A 77 3.30 -8.00 -11.10
N ALA A 78 2.87 -9.22 -10.74
CA ALA A 78 1.65 -9.46 -9.97
C ALA A 78 1.70 -8.91 -8.53
N ARG A 79 2.86 -8.51 -7.99
CA ARG A 79 2.97 -7.91 -6.65
C ARG A 79 2.32 -6.52 -6.56
N SER A 80 2.00 -5.90 -7.70
CA SER A 80 1.18 -4.69 -7.77
C SER A 80 -0.33 -4.97 -7.68
N LEU A 81 -0.75 -6.22 -7.43
CA LEU A 81 -2.15 -6.56 -7.22
C LEU A 81 -2.53 -6.39 -5.75
N HIS A 82 -3.72 -5.82 -5.52
CA HIS A 82 -4.18 -5.39 -4.20
C HIS A 82 -5.19 -6.35 -3.59
N PRO A 83 -4.92 -6.94 -2.41
CA PRO A 83 -5.93 -7.70 -1.70
C PRO A 83 -7.08 -6.78 -1.29
N GLN A 84 -8.29 -7.32 -1.33
CA GLN A 84 -9.49 -6.67 -0.85
C GLN A 84 -9.82 -7.24 0.53
N ASP A 85 -10.12 -6.39 1.50
CA ASP A 85 -10.38 -6.85 2.86
C ASP A 85 -11.43 -7.93 2.91
N TRP A 86 -11.04 -9.02 3.55
CA TRP A 86 -11.94 -10.04 4.02
C TRP A 86 -11.79 -10.00 5.53
N GLY A 87 -12.78 -9.41 6.22
CA GLY A 87 -12.80 -9.31 7.69
C GLY A 87 -12.43 -10.68 8.28
N GLY A 88 -11.29 -10.71 8.96
CA GLY A 88 -10.48 -11.91 9.16
C GLY A 88 -11.18 -13.09 9.81
N ALA A 89 -10.46 -14.22 9.79
CA ALA A 89 -10.81 -15.44 10.48
C ALA A 89 -11.21 -15.19 11.94
N ALA A 90 -12.28 -15.88 12.35
CA ALA A 90 -12.96 -15.84 13.65
C ALA A 90 -14.15 -14.87 13.71
N THR A 91 -15.33 -15.49 13.91
CA THR A 91 -16.65 -14.93 14.23
C THR A 91 -17.58 -14.74 13.02
N GLN A 92 -18.46 -15.73 12.83
CA GLN A 92 -19.68 -15.75 12.01
C GLN A 92 -19.63 -14.95 10.69
N MET A 93 -19.25 -15.70 9.67
CA MET A 93 -19.30 -15.42 8.23
C MET A 93 -20.70 -14.93 7.79
N THR A 94 -20.98 -13.63 7.90
CA THR A 94 -22.01 -13.02 7.07
C THR A 94 -21.35 -12.74 5.73
N CYS A 95 -21.83 -13.40 4.67
CA CYS A 95 -21.41 -13.10 3.30
C CYS A 95 -21.96 -11.73 2.90
N THR A 96 -21.49 -10.66 3.53
CA THR A 96 -21.89 -9.32 3.15
C THR A 96 -21.15 -8.95 1.86
N ASN A 97 -21.93 -8.71 0.80
CA ASN A 97 -21.48 -7.99 -0.39
C ASN A 97 -21.36 -6.48 -0.11
N GLU A 98 -21.26 -6.09 1.15
CA GLU A 98 -21.08 -4.71 1.54
C GLU A 98 -19.58 -4.43 1.53
N THR A 99 -19.18 -3.42 0.76
CA THR A 99 -18.05 -2.58 1.16
C THR A 99 -18.15 -2.37 2.67
N PRO A 100 -17.17 -2.76 3.50
CA PRO A 100 -17.22 -2.44 4.91
C PRO A 100 -17.16 -0.92 5.05
N ARG A 101 -18.32 -0.29 5.18
CA ARG A 101 -18.45 1.05 5.77
C ARG A 101 -18.34 0.99 7.29
N SER A 102 -17.74 -0.08 7.82
CA SER A 102 -17.81 -0.50 9.22
C SER A 102 -16.60 -1.32 9.64
N TYR A 103 -15.39 -0.80 9.36
CA TYR A 103 -14.27 -0.92 10.31
C TYR A 103 -13.62 0.42 10.64
N ALA A 104 -14.22 1.54 10.20
CA ALA A 104 -13.83 2.90 10.58
C ALA A 104 -14.59 3.47 11.82
N LEU A 105 -15.49 2.71 12.46
CA LEU A 105 -16.33 3.23 13.57
C LEU A 105 -16.47 2.31 14.80
N ALA A 106 -15.73 1.20 14.88
CA ALA A 106 -15.80 0.30 16.04
C ALA A 106 -14.47 0.17 16.78
N ARG A 107 -13.76 1.29 16.98
CA ARG A 107 -12.83 1.57 18.11
C ARG A 107 -12.67 3.09 18.31
N ALA A 108 -13.77 3.84 18.13
CA ALA A 108 -13.77 5.30 18.36
C ALA A 108 -13.76 5.67 19.85
N ASP A 109 -13.93 4.70 20.75
CA ASP A 109 -13.83 4.90 22.18
C ASP A 109 -12.62 4.12 22.70
N GLU A 110 -11.63 4.85 23.25
CA GLU A 110 -10.36 4.39 23.85
C GLU A 110 -9.08 4.36 22.98
N ASN A 111 -8.79 5.38 22.16
CA ASN A 111 -7.39 5.79 21.92
C ASN A 111 -7.30 7.26 21.44
N PRO A 112 -6.69 8.20 22.19
CA PRO A 112 -6.71 9.62 21.87
C PRO A 112 -5.68 10.07 20.81
N ASP A 113 -4.96 9.17 20.14
CA ASP A 113 -3.89 9.54 19.19
C ASP A 113 -4.16 9.10 17.74
N ASN A 114 -4.90 9.99 17.06
CA ASN A 114 -4.85 10.33 15.64
C ASN A 114 -4.60 9.23 14.59
N SER A 115 -5.64 8.49 14.23
CA SER A 115 -5.79 7.83 12.92
C SER A 115 -6.85 8.54 12.06
N ARG A 116 -6.76 9.88 11.93
CA ARG A 116 -7.55 10.57 10.91
C ARG A 116 -6.86 10.33 9.56
N VAL A 117 -7.56 9.68 8.64
CA VAL A 117 -7.23 9.75 7.21
C VAL A 117 -7.03 11.24 6.89
N THR A 118 -5.78 11.62 6.67
CA THR A 118 -5.37 13.01 6.54
C THR A 118 -5.63 13.38 5.08
N SER A 119 -6.54 14.32 4.83
CA SER A 119 -6.82 14.73 3.44
C SER A 119 -5.58 15.37 2.81
N ALA A 120 -5.47 15.31 1.49
CA ALA A 120 -4.37 15.92 0.75
C ALA A 120 -4.15 17.39 1.13
N GLU A 121 -5.23 18.13 1.42
CA GLU A 121 -5.18 19.53 1.87
C GLU A 121 -4.42 19.70 3.19
N ILE A 122 -4.61 18.80 4.15
CA ILE A 122 -3.90 18.85 5.43
C ILE A 122 -2.43 18.47 5.23
N ILE A 123 -2.14 17.46 4.41
CA ILE A 123 -0.75 17.05 4.09
C ILE A 123 0.00 18.22 3.42
N VAL A 124 -0.63 18.92 2.47
CA VAL A 124 -0.05 20.11 1.83
C VAL A 124 0.19 21.22 2.86
N ALA A 125 -0.73 21.45 3.78
CA ALA A 125 -0.56 22.45 4.84
C ALA A 125 0.60 22.12 5.78
N GLU A 126 0.71 20.86 6.22
CA GLU A 126 1.78 20.41 7.11
C GLU A 126 3.15 20.47 6.42
N LEU A 127 3.25 19.98 5.19
CA LEU A 127 4.48 20.07 4.38
C LEU A 127 4.79 21.50 3.92
N GLY A 128 3.83 22.42 3.99
CA GLY A 128 4.06 23.85 3.79
C GLY A 128 4.72 24.52 4.99
N GLN A 129 4.42 24.04 6.20
CA GLN A 129 4.92 24.60 7.47
C GLN A 129 6.18 23.89 8.00
N TYR A 130 6.30 22.59 7.75
CA TYR A 130 7.38 21.75 8.23
C TYR A 130 8.03 20.99 7.06
N ASP A 131 9.32 20.70 7.18
CA ASP A 131 10.05 19.96 6.15
C ASP A 131 9.78 18.45 6.19
N PHE A 132 9.01 17.97 7.16
CA PHE A 132 8.65 16.56 7.24
C PHE A 132 7.25 16.37 7.82
N PHE A 133 6.65 15.24 7.43
CA PHE A 133 5.37 14.74 7.86
C PHE A 133 5.52 13.28 8.25
N ASP A 134 5.17 12.92 9.48
CA ASP A 134 5.17 11.54 9.93
C ASP A 134 3.84 10.87 9.55
N MET A 135 3.89 9.87 8.68
CA MET A 135 2.72 9.08 8.32
C MET A 135 2.80 7.70 8.97
N ARG A 136 1.72 7.32 9.65
CA ARG A 136 1.54 5.94 10.07
C ARG A 136 1.05 5.09 8.91
N VAL A 137 1.99 4.57 8.13
CA VAL A 137 1.71 3.59 7.08
C VAL A 137 1.61 2.21 7.73
N LEU A 138 0.44 1.59 7.63
CA LEU A 138 0.18 0.26 8.18
C LEU A 138 0.64 -0.81 7.18
N PHE A 139 1.36 -1.80 7.70
CA PHE A 139 1.83 -2.97 6.95
C PHE A 139 1.31 -4.24 7.60
N GLU A 140 1.14 -5.29 6.81
CA GLU A 140 0.89 -6.63 7.34
C GLU A 140 2.02 -7.04 8.31
N PHE A 141 1.67 -7.88 9.29
CA PHE A 141 2.65 -8.32 10.29
C PHE A 141 3.88 -8.92 9.61
N ASP A 142 5.06 -8.47 10.05
CA ASP A 142 6.35 -8.93 9.55
C ASP A 142 6.54 -8.76 8.02
N SER A 143 5.84 -7.80 7.42
CA SER A 143 5.81 -7.62 5.97
C SER A 143 6.04 -6.17 5.55
N ALA A 144 6.40 -6.01 4.27
CA ALA A 144 6.38 -4.77 3.52
C ALA A 144 5.11 -4.63 2.65
N THR A 145 4.17 -5.56 2.76
CA THR A 145 2.87 -5.46 2.11
C THR A 145 2.03 -4.39 2.79
N LEU A 146 1.64 -3.37 2.03
CA LEU A 146 0.76 -2.28 2.46
C LEU A 146 -0.65 -2.81 2.74
N THR A 147 -1.25 -2.36 3.84
CA THR A 147 -2.64 -2.66 4.17
C THR A 147 -3.61 -1.79 3.35
N PRO A 148 -4.89 -2.16 3.27
CA PRO A 148 -5.97 -1.31 2.76
C PRO A 148 -5.95 0.13 3.27
N ASP A 149 -5.86 0.33 4.59
CA ASP A 149 -5.82 1.66 5.22
C ASP A 149 -4.58 2.45 4.78
N ALA A 150 -3.45 1.76 4.59
CA ALA A 150 -2.24 2.38 4.08
C ALA A 150 -2.44 2.90 2.65
N TYR A 151 -3.15 2.17 1.79
CA TYR A 151 -3.44 2.66 0.44
C TYR A 151 -4.30 3.93 0.47
N GLU A 152 -5.32 4.02 1.33
CA GLU A 152 -6.14 5.24 1.44
C GLU A 152 -5.31 6.46 1.88
N ALA A 153 -4.41 6.26 2.85
CA ALA A 153 -3.50 7.32 3.29
C ALA A 153 -2.49 7.72 2.19
N LEU A 154 -1.95 6.74 1.45
CA LEU A 154 -1.02 6.99 0.36
C LEU A 154 -1.70 7.65 -0.85
N ASP A 155 -2.99 7.41 -1.07
CA ASP A 155 -3.78 8.11 -2.09
C ASP A 155 -3.88 9.61 -1.80
N GLU A 156 -4.11 9.98 -0.55
CA GLU A 156 -4.11 11.39 -0.15
C GLU A 156 -2.70 12.01 -0.23
N LEU A 157 -1.66 11.26 0.13
CA LEU A 157 -0.27 11.70 -0.02
C LEU A 157 0.11 11.92 -1.48
N GLY A 158 -0.26 11.01 -2.38
CA GLY A 158 0.04 11.13 -3.80
C GLY A 158 -0.64 12.35 -4.44
N LYS A 159 -1.91 12.61 -4.08
CA LYS A 159 -2.61 13.84 -4.47
C LYS A 159 -1.90 15.09 -3.94
N ALA A 160 -1.42 15.06 -2.70
CA ALA A 160 -0.69 16.17 -2.10
C ALA A 160 0.63 16.44 -2.84
N ILE A 161 1.46 15.42 -3.08
CA ILE A 161 2.76 15.54 -3.76
C ILE A 161 2.62 16.08 -5.20
N ASN A 162 1.52 15.73 -5.87
CA ASN A 162 1.19 16.23 -7.21
C ASN A 162 0.47 17.58 -7.22
N SER A 163 0.16 18.15 -6.05
CA SER A 163 -0.44 19.49 -6.00
C SER A 163 0.55 20.54 -6.50
N ASN A 164 0.02 21.64 -7.06
CA ASN A 164 0.85 22.77 -7.51
C ASN A 164 1.77 23.33 -6.41
N SER A 165 1.41 23.15 -5.14
CA SER A 165 2.22 23.62 -4.01
C SER A 165 3.45 22.76 -3.75
N LEU A 166 3.44 21.48 -4.19
CA LEU A 166 4.46 20.49 -3.87
C LEU A 166 5.12 19.88 -5.12
N ILE A 167 4.65 20.21 -6.33
CA ILE A 167 5.12 19.62 -7.59
C ILE A 167 6.61 19.85 -7.87
N ASP A 168 7.18 20.96 -7.39
CA ASP A 168 8.60 21.31 -7.60
C ASP A 168 9.55 20.71 -6.55
N TYR A 169 9.00 20.03 -5.54
CA TYR A 169 9.79 19.45 -4.46
C TYR A 169 10.08 17.97 -4.71
N ASN A 170 11.22 17.53 -4.17
CA ASN A 170 11.58 16.13 -4.02
C ASN A 170 11.21 15.66 -2.61
N PHE A 171 11.03 14.37 -2.44
CA PHE A 171 10.62 13.77 -1.17
C PHE A 171 11.50 12.57 -0.84
N ARG A 172 11.84 12.43 0.43
CA ARG A 172 12.45 11.23 0.98
C ARG A 172 11.47 10.48 1.86
N LEU A 173 11.33 9.19 1.60
CA LEU A 173 10.49 8.25 2.31
C LEU A 173 11.39 7.44 3.25
N GLU A 174 11.28 7.72 4.54
CA GLU A 174 12.10 7.11 5.59
C GLU A 174 11.29 6.00 6.28
N GLY A 175 11.66 4.74 6.05
CA GLY A 175 11.05 3.58 6.70
C GLY A 175 11.64 3.32 8.08
N HIS A 176 10.78 2.99 9.04
CA HIS A 176 11.17 2.66 10.42
C HIS A 176 10.53 1.35 10.90
N ALA A 177 11.28 0.58 11.67
CA ALA A 177 10.82 -0.62 12.37
C ALA A 177 10.80 -0.38 13.88
N ASP A 178 9.99 -1.17 14.59
CA ASP A 178 10.12 -1.29 16.05
C ASP A 178 11.32 -2.18 16.39
N ALA A 179 11.69 -2.26 17.67
CA ALA A 179 12.87 -3.02 18.11
C ALA A 179 12.63 -4.53 18.21
N ARG A 180 11.53 -5.06 17.62
CA ARG A 180 11.29 -6.49 17.60
C ARG A 180 12.05 -7.11 16.45
N GLY A 181 12.96 -8.04 16.75
CA GLY A 181 13.77 -8.72 15.73
C GLY A 181 15.25 -8.35 15.83
N GLY A 182 16.03 -8.74 14.83
CA GLY A 182 17.44 -8.38 14.74
C GLY A 182 17.65 -7.07 13.98
N GLU A 183 18.71 -6.32 14.28
CA GLU A 183 19.01 -5.04 13.63
C GLU A 183 19.07 -5.16 12.09
N GLU A 184 19.78 -6.17 11.57
CA GLU A 184 19.90 -6.40 10.12
C GLU A 184 18.54 -6.72 9.48
N TYR A 185 17.71 -7.49 10.18
CA TYR A 185 16.36 -7.79 9.74
C TYR A 185 15.48 -6.53 9.69
N ASN A 186 15.51 -5.73 10.76
CA ASN A 186 14.75 -4.49 10.87
C ASN A 186 15.20 -3.45 9.85
N GLN A 187 16.51 -3.42 9.54
CA GLN A 187 17.06 -2.61 8.46
C GLN A 187 16.43 -2.99 7.12
N ASP A 188 16.57 -4.25 6.70
CA ASP A 188 16.01 -4.75 5.43
C ASP A 188 14.48 -4.53 5.35
N LEU A 189 13.75 -4.83 6.43
CA LEU A 189 12.31 -4.66 6.49
C LEU A 189 11.91 -3.18 6.31
N SER A 190 12.63 -2.27 6.95
CA SER A 190 12.36 -0.83 6.84
C SER A 190 12.66 -0.28 5.44
N GLU A 191 13.71 -0.78 4.78
CA GLU A 191 14.06 -0.43 3.39
C GLU A 191 12.98 -0.91 2.43
N ARG A 192 12.55 -2.17 2.56
CA ARG A 192 11.47 -2.74 1.75
C ARG A 192 10.15 -1.98 1.92
N ARG A 193 9.83 -1.52 3.14
CA ARG A 193 8.65 -0.70 3.42
C ARG A 193 8.73 0.68 2.75
N ALA A 194 9.86 1.35 2.85
CA ALA A 194 10.07 2.64 2.19
C ALA A 194 9.98 2.50 0.66
N ALA A 195 10.58 1.45 0.10
CA ALA A 195 10.49 1.14 -1.32
C ALA A 195 9.06 0.83 -1.76
N ALA A 196 8.29 0.07 -0.97
CA ALA A 196 6.88 -0.22 -1.28
C ALA A 196 6.02 1.06 -1.35
N VAL A 197 6.24 2.02 -0.45
CA VAL A 197 5.57 3.32 -0.49
C VAL A 197 5.99 4.11 -1.74
N ARG A 198 7.29 4.18 -2.03
CA ARG A 198 7.82 4.84 -3.23
C ARG A 198 7.20 4.29 -4.50
N ASP A 199 7.23 2.97 -4.66
CA ASP A 199 6.77 2.28 -5.86
C ASP A 199 5.26 2.46 -6.04
N TYR A 200 4.50 2.46 -4.95
CA TYR A 200 3.07 2.78 -4.99
C TYR A 200 2.82 4.21 -5.46
N LEU A 201 3.49 5.21 -4.87
CA LEU A 201 3.33 6.62 -5.24
C LEU A 201 3.75 6.87 -6.70
N ALA A 202 4.84 6.28 -7.15
CA ALA A 202 5.31 6.42 -8.52
C ALA A 202 4.33 5.78 -9.52
N PHE A 203 3.88 4.56 -9.25
CA PHE A 203 3.02 3.81 -10.17
C PHE A 203 1.58 4.33 -10.19
N GLU A 204 0.99 4.65 -9.03
CA GLU A 204 -0.42 5.04 -8.94
C GLU A 204 -0.67 6.52 -9.16
N HIS A 205 0.24 7.36 -8.67
CA HIS A 205 0.10 8.80 -8.78
C HIS A 205 0.98 9.39 -9.87
N GLY A 206 1.73 8.55 -10.61
CA GLY A 206 2.56 9.00 -11.72
C GLY A 206 3.68 9.96 -11.30
N ILE A 207 4.11 9.88 -10.03
CA ILE A 207 5.17 10.72 -9.50
C ILE A 207 6.50 10.19 -10.03
N ASP A 208 7.31 11.07 -10.60
CA ASP A 208 8.64 10.71 -11.09
C ASP A 208 9.49 10.09 -9.95
N THR A 209 10.11 8.94 -10.21
CA THR A 209 10.96 8.26 -9.23
C THR A 209 12.15 9.11 -8.82
N ASP A 210 12.62 10.02 -9.67
CA ASP A 210 13.72 10.94 -9.33
C ASP A 210 13.30 11.97 -8.27
N ARG A 211 11.98 12.18 -8.10
CA ARG A 211 11.42 12.99 -7.02
C ARG A 211 11.24 12.22 -5.72
N LEU A 212 11.44 10.89 -5.70
CA LEU A 212 11.17 10.04 -4.55
C LEU A 212 12.40 9.22 -4.13
N GLU A 213 13.10 9.67 -3.10
CA GLU A 213 14.15 8.90 -2.44
C GLU A 213 13.52 7.96 -1.39
N SER A 214 14.02 6.72 -1.26
CA SER A 214 13.55 5.78 -0.23
C SER A 214 14.72 5.26 0.60
N ILE A 215 14.66 5.38 1.92
CA ILE A 215 15.70 4.92 2.86
C ILE A 215 15.06 4.16 4.03
N GLY A 216 15.64 3.04 4.42
CA GLY A 216 15.31 2.37 5.68
C GLY A 216 16.25 2.77 6.82
N PHE A 217 15.71 2.96 8.03
CA PHE A 217 16.50 3.25 9.23
C PHE A 217 16.47 2.12 10.27
N GLY A 218 15.77 1.03 9.98
CA GLY A 218 15.51 -0.04 10.93
C GLY A 218 14.93 0.50 12.23
N GLU A 219 15.44 -0.02 13.34
CA GLU A 219 15.08 0.38 14.70
C GLU A 219 15.92 1.56 15.23
N ARG A 220 16.86 2.12 14.44
CA ARG A 220 17.80 3.15 14.93
C ARG A 220 17.17 4.51 15.20
N ARG A 221 15.94 4.74 14.72
CA ARG A 221 15.21 6.02 14.81
C ARG A 221 13.76 5.82 15.28
N LEU A 222 13.62 5.26 16.47
CA LEU A 222 12.34 5.07 17.15
C LEU A 222 11.63 6.41 17.35
N ALA A 223 10.32 6.44 17.12
CA ALA A 223 9.46 7.57 17.46
C ALA A 223 9.21 7.62 18.98
N ASP A 224 9.08 6.45 19.61
CA ASP A 224 9.03 6.26 21.05
C ASP A 224 10.23 5.41 21.50
N PRO A 225 11.33 6.04 21.94
CA PRO A 225 12.48 5.32 22.49
C PRO A 225 12.21 4.71 23.87
N THR A 226 11.14 5.11 24.56
CA THR A 226 10.82 4.63 25.91
C THR A 226 10.06 3.31 25.89
N ASP A 227 9.35 3.04 24.79
CA ASP A 227 8.80 1.73 24.45
C ASP A 227 9.26 1.31 23.04
N PRO A 228 10.45 0.70 22.90
CA PRO A 228 11.05 0.36 21.61
C PRO A 228 10.21 -0.60 20.75
N GLU A 229 9.36 -1.41 21.38
CA GLU A 229 8.48 -2.34 20.68
C GLU A 229 7.11 -1.75 20.33
N ASN A 230 6.89 -0.48 20.68
CA ASN A 230 5.63 0.20 20.44
C ASN A 230 5.33 0.25 18.94
N GLY A 231 4.06 0.00 18.59
CA GLY A 231 3.61 0.03 17.21
C GLY A 231 3.68 1.40 16.54
N VAL A 232 3.91 2.49 17.27
CA VAL A 232 4.18 3.82 16.69
C VAL A 232 5.54 3.87 15.98
N ASN A 233 6.47 3.00 16.37
CA ASN A 233 7.81 2.94 15.76
C ASN A 233 7.77 2.35 14.35
N ARG A 234 6.73 1.58 14.03
CA ARG A 234 6.43 1.09 12.67
C ARG A 234 5.73 2.19 11.86
N ARG A 235 6.52 3.01 11.17
CA ARG A 235 6.02 4.18 10.41
C ARG A 235 6.84 4.44 9.15
N VAL A 236 6.33 5.31 8.29
CA VAL A 236 7.10 5.92 7.19
C VAL A 236 7.02 7.43 7.34
N ARG A 237 8.18 8.07 7.47
CA ARG A 237 8.27 9.53 7.50
C ARG A 237 8.48 10.04 6.08
N VAL A 238 7.72 11.05 5.70
CA VAL A 238 7.87 11.77 4.44
C VAL A 238 8.61 13.06 4.72
N VAL A 239 9.81 13.21 4.15
CA VAL A 239 10.62 14.43 4.28
C VAL A 239 10.59 15.16 2.97
N LYS A 240 10.08 16.39 2.96
CA LYS A 240 10.18 17.31 1.83
C LYS A 240 11.63 17.79 1.74
N LEU A 241 12.28 17.49 0.62
CA LEU A 241 13.61 17.96 0.31
C LEU A 241 13.51 19.30 -0.42
N ALA A 242 14.46 20.19 -0.19
CA ALA A 242 14.56 21.41 -0.97
C ALA A 242 14.63 21.06 -2.47
N PRO A 243 13.99 21.84 -3.35
CA PRO A 243 14.16 21.67 -4.78
C PRO A 243 15.67 21.72 -5.09
N PRO A 244 16.16 20.88 -6.03
CA PRO A 244 17.54 21.00 -6.48
C PRO A 244 17.79 22.46 -6.87
N PRO A 245 18.94 23.05 -6.50
CA PRO A 245 19.21 24.44 -6.83
C PRO A 245 19.06 24.60 -8.34
N GLU A 246 18.18 25.50 -8.77
CA GLU A 246 18.10 25.91 -10.17
C GLU A 246 19.46 26.48 -10.54
N PHE A 247 20.28 25.70 -11.24
CA PHE A 247 21.43 26.27 -11.92
C PHE A 247 20.85 27.08 -13.08
N PRO A 248 21.03 28.41 -13.12
CA PRO A 248 20.63 29.17 -14.28
C PRO A 248 21.39 28.58 -15.48
N VAL A 249 20.65 27.95 -16.40
CA VAL A 249 21.19 27.57 -17.69
C VAL A 249 21.61 28.87 -18.37
N ALA A 250 22.92 29.16 -18.31
CA ALA A 250 23.49 30.26 -19.05
C ALA A 250 23.17 30.00 -20.53
N GLY A 251 22.28 30.84 -21.08
CA GLY A 251 21.87 30.73 -22.47
C GLY A 251 23.09 30.69 -23.39
N LEU A 252 23.11 29.68 -24.26
CA LEU A 252 23.98 29.57 -25.43
C LEU A 252 23.10 29.38 -26.66
#